data_AF-A0A8T4G9M5-F1
#
_entry.id   AF-A0A8T4G9M5-F1
#
_cell.length_a   1.000
_cell.length_b   1.000
_cell.length_c   1.000
_cell.angle_alpha   90.00
_cell.angle_beta   90.00
_cell.angle_gamma   90.00
#
_symmetry.space_group_name_H-M   'P 1'
#
loop_
_entity.id
_entity.type
_entity.pdbx_description
1 polymer ?
#
loop_
_entity_poly.entity_id
_entity_poly.type
_entity_poly.pdbx_seq_one_letter_code
_entity_poly.pdbx_strand_id
1 'polypeptide(L)'
;MASDVEIIKELDKQGRLVIPKNWREKYAKKGKVILKIEDDTIIVKPYELADITEFFDKIEVDVKSDLSDWKSVRRELLEIR
;
A
#
# COMPACT_ATOMS: atom_id res chain seq x y z
N MET A 1 -14.68 -1.21 -21.45
CA MET A 1 -13.83 -2.34 -21.85
C MET A 1 -12.40 -1.86 -21.73
N ALA A 2 -11.65 -2.31 -20.73
CA ALA A 2 -10.21 -2.05 -20.69
C ALA A 2 -9.58 -3.00 -21.70
N SER A 3 -9.02 -2.44 -22.77
CA SER A 3 -8.24 -3.19 -23.75
C SER A 3 -6.90 -3.55 -23.14
N ASP A 4 -6.59 -4.84 -23.04
CA ASP A 4 -5.23 -5.30 -22.75
C ASP A 4 -4.30 -4.84 -23.88
N VAL A 5 -3.30 -4.04 -23.54
CA VAL A 5 -2.29 -3.55 -24.48
C VAL A 5 -0.97 -4.21 -24.14
N GLU A 6 -0.49 -5.06 -25.03
CA GLU A 6 0.83 -5.67 -24.94
C GLU A 6 1.87 -4.75 -25.61
N ILE A 7 2.92 -4.40 -24.88
CA ILE A 7 4.00 -3.55 -25.38
C ILE A 7 5.33 -4.28 -25.17
N ILE A 8 6.03 -4.58 -26.26
CA ILE A 8 7.38 -5.12 -26.20
C ILE A 8 8.36 -3.96 -25.94
N LYS A 9 9.20 -4.10 -24.92
CA LYS A 9 10.23 -3.13 -24.55
C LYS A 9 11.56 -3.85 -24.36
N GLU A 10 12.62 -3.23 -24.87
CA GLU A 10 13.98 -3.66 -24.57
C GLU A 10 14.39 -3.19 -23.16
N LEU A 11 15.20 -4.00 -22.50
CA LEU A 11 15.89 -3.59 -21.29
C LEU A 11 17.05 -2.67 -21.65
N ASP A 12 17.30 -1.68 -20.82
CA ASP A 12 18.50 -0.87 -21.00
C ASP A 12 19.77 -1.65 -20.60
N LYS A 13 20.94 -1.04 -20.83
CA LYS A 13 22.25 -1.66 -20.53
C LYS A 13 22.47 -2.01 -19.05
N GLN A 14 21.65 -1.45 -18.15
CA GLN A 14 21.69 -1.71 -16.71
C GLN A 14 20.59 -2.69 -16.27
N GLY A 15 19.82 -3.26 -17.21
CA GLY A 15 18.71 -4.17 -16.94
C GLY A 15 17.43 -3.49 -16.46
N ARG A 16 17.27 -2.18 -16.69
CA ARG A 16 16.08 -1.44 -16.25
C ARG A 16 14.98 -1.49 -17.32
N LEU A 17 13.73 -1.67 -16.87
CA LEU A 17 12.54 -1.57 -17.71
C LEU A 17 11.94 -0.16 -17.64
N VAL A 18 11.71 0.46 -18.80
CA VAL A 18 11.09 1.79 -18.88
C VAL A 18 9.56 1.66 -18.86
N ILE A 19 8.94 2.12 -17.76
CA ILE A 19 7.48 2.15 -17.64
C ILE A 19 6.88 3.33 -18.45
N PRO A 20 5.82 3.10 -19.24
CA PRO A 20 5.14 4.13 -20.03
C PRO A 20 4.75 5.36 -19.20
N LYS A 21 4.99 6.56 -19.75
CA LYS A 21 4.74 7.85 -19.07
C LYS A 21 3.30 7.96 -18.54
N ASN A 22 2.31 7.68 -19.39
CA ASN A 22 0.89 7.76 -19.01
C ASN A 22 0.55 6.85 -17.82
N TRP A 23 1.15 5.67 -17.75
CA TRP A 23 0.95 4.75 -16.64
C TRP A 23 1.62 5.30 -15.36
N ARG A 24 2.87 5.79 -15.45
CA ARG A 24 3.57 6.38 -14.31
C ARG A 24 2.84 7.57 -13.71
N GLU A 25 2.33 8.47 -14.55
CA GLU A 25 1.59 9.66 -14.10
C GLU A 25 0.29 9.29 -13.38
N LYS A 26 -0.38 8.23 -13.84
CA LYS A 26 -1.63 7.77 -13.23
C LYS A 26 -1.42 6.98 -11.94
N TYR A 27 -0.44 6.07 -11.92
CA TYR A 27 -0.33 5.01 -10.91
C TYR A 27 0.95 5.06 -10.06
N ALA A 28 2.05 5.63 -10.55
CA ALA A 28 3.34 5.68 -9.86
C ALA A 28 3.69 7.11 -9.38
N LYS A 29 2.71 7.84 -8.86
CA LYS A 29 2.82 9.28 -8.53
C LYS A 29 4.00 9.63 -7.60
N LYS A 30 4.36 8.72 -6.68
CA LYS A 30 5.47 8.90 -5.73
C LYS A 30 6.76 8.17 -6.14
N GLY A 31 6.83 7.70 -7.39
CA GLY A 31 7.97 6.91 -7.89
C GLY A 31 8.12 5.55 -7.22
N LYS A 32 7.12 5.08 -6.49
CA LYS A 32 7.10 3.77 -5.82
C LYS A 32 6.11 2.84 -6.52
N VAL A 33 6.52 1.59 -6.68
CA VAL A 33 5.71 0.49 -7.21
C VAL A 33 6.02 -0.77 -6.41
N ILE A 34 5.09 -1.71 -6.42
CA ILE A 34 5.30 -3.06 -5.88
C ILE A 34 5.72 -3.94 -7.05
N LEU A 35 6.81 -4.68 -6.89
CA LEU A 35 7.22 -5.75 -7.79
C LEU A 35 6.92 -7.08 -7.13
N LYS A 36 6.02 -7.87 -7.71
CA LYS A 36 5.80 -9.26 -7.34
C LYS A 36 6.48 -10.13 -8.40
N ILE A 37 7.38 -11.00 -7.97
CA ILE A 37 8.11 -11.91 -8.86
C ILE A 37 7.49 -13.30 -8.67
N GLU A 38 7.02 -13.90 -9.76
CA GLU A 38 6.42 -15.23 -9.82
C GLU A 38 7.12 -16.00 -10.94
N ASP A 39 8.14 -16.79 -10.58
CA ASP A 39 8.98 -17.57 -11.52
C ASP A 39 9.48 -16.75 -12.73
N ASP A 40 8.79 -16.85 -13.88
CA ASP A 40 9.11 -16.16 -15.14
C ASP A 40 8.39 -14.81 -15.33
N THR A 41 7.54 -14.43 -14.38
CA THR A 41 6.62 -13.31 -14.48
C THR A 41 6.93 -12.24 -13.42
N ILE A 42 7.03 -10.98 -13.85
CA ILE A 42 7.12 -9.83 -12.95
C ILE A 42 5.83 -9.02 -13.06
N ILE A 43 5.08 -8.95 -11.96
CA ILE A 43 3.87 -8.13 -11.86
C ILE A 43 4.20 -6.81 -11.18
N VAL A 44 3.99 -5.71 -11.89
CA VAL A 44 4.19 -4.35 -11.38
C VAL A 44 2.84 -3.77 -10.95
N LYS A 45 2.71 -3.39 -9.68
CA LYS A 45 1.50 -2.77 -9.12
C LYS A 45 1.79 -1.35 -8.60
N PRO A 46 0.83 -0.41 -8.67
CA PRO A 46 0.95 0.85 -7.95
C PRO A 46 1.23 0.60 -6.48
N TYR A 47 2.15 1.39 -5.90
CA TYR A 47 2.31 1.45 -4.45
C TYR A 47 1.40 2.55 -3.92
N GLU A 48 0.25 2.16 -3.42
CA GLU A 48 -0.63 3.02 -2.65
C GLU A 48 -0.21 2.90 -1.18
N LEU A 49 0.00 4.04 -0.51
CA LEU A 49 0.09 4.00 0.95
C LEU A 49 -1.26 3.49 1.44
N ALA A 50 -1.26 2.41 2.20
CA ALA A 50 -2.47 1.96 2.87
C ALA A 50 -3.08 3.15 3.61
N ASP A 51 -4.36 3.38 3.41
CA ASP A 51 -5.04 4.44 4.13
C ASP A 51 -5.20 3.92 5.58
N ILE A 52 -4.44 4.51 6.50
CA ILE A 52 -4.42 4.05 7.89
C ILE A 52 -5.81 4.20 8.53
N THR A 53 -6.66 5.08 7.96
CA THR A 53 -8.06 5.25 8.35
C THR A 53 -8.86 3.97 8.15
N GLU A 54 -8.53 3.12 7.16
CA GLU A 54 -9.20 1.81 6.97
C GLU A 54 -8.99 0.84 8.15
N PHE A 55 -8.00 1.11 9.02
CA PHE A 55 -7.75 0.33 10.23
C PHE A 55 -8.37 0.95 11.48
N PHE A 56 -8.85 2.19 11.42
CA PHE A 56 -9.47 2.85 12.58
C PHE A 56 -10.80 2.19 12.93
N ASP A 57 -11.63 1.91 11.92
CA ASP A 57 -12.92 1.22 12.12
C ASP A 57 -12.79 -0.28 12.44
N LYS A 58 -11.60 -0.87 12.28
CA LYS A 58 -11.36 -2.28 12.65
C LYS A 58 -11.07 -2.47 14.13
N ILE A 59 -10.78 -1.40 14.86
CA ILE A 59 -10.42 -1.45 16.27
C ILE A 59 -11.62 -0.91 17.06
N GLU A 60 -12.62 -1.77 17.27
CA GLU A 60 -13.68 -1.51 18.24
C GLU A 60 -13.18 -1.94 19.62
N VAL A 61 -12.79 -0.96 20.45
CA VAL A 61 -12.45 -1.21 21.85
C VAL A 61 -13.39 -0.39 22.72
N ASP A 62 -14.19 -1.09 23.51
CA ASP A 62 -15.06 -0.48 24.51
C ASP A 62 -14.19 -0.08 25.71
N VAL A 63 -13.81 1.21 25.76
CA VAL A 63 -13.04 1.77 26.87
C VAL A 63 -14.01 2.49 27.81
N LYS A 64 -14.07 2.04 29.06
CA LYS A 64 -14.90 2.63 30.12
C LYS A 64 -14.24 3.84 30.77
N SER A 65 -12.91 3.94 30.67
CA SER A 65 -12.14 5.09 31.15
C SER A 65 -12.39 6.35 30.34
N ASP A 66 -12.36 7.51 31.01
CA ASP A 66 -12.42 8.81 30.35
C ASP A 66 -11.22 8.99 29.40
N LEU A 67 -11.50 9.37 28.14
CA LEU A 67 -10.47 9.50 27.11
C LEU A 67 -9.48 10.63 27.37
N SER A 68 -9.82 11.58 28.25
CA SER A 68 -8.93 12.68 28.65
C SER A 68 -7.87 12.21 29.65
N ASP A 69 -8.11 11.12 30.38
CA ASP A 69 -7.13 10.51 31.28
C ASP A 69 -6.40 9.35 30.61
N TRP A 70 -5.38 9.72 29.80
CA TRP A 70 -4.55 8.78 29.04
C TRP A 70 -3.96 7.64 29.87
N LYS A 71 -3.68 7.88 31.16
CA LYS A 71 -3.07 6.89 32.05
C LYS A 71 -4.03 5.75 32.39
N SER A 72 -5.30 6.06 32.65
CA SER A 72 -6.34 5.06 32.91
C SER A 72 -6.70 4.29 31.63
N VAL A 73 -6.89 4.98 30.51
CA VAL A 73 -7.11 4.36 29.19
C VAL A 73 -6.02 3.36 28.84
N ARG A 74 -4.74 3.75 29.00
CA ARG A 74 -3.60 2.87 28.70
C ARG A 74 -3.58 1.61 29.58
N ARG A 75 -3.96 1.73 30.85
CA ARG A 75 -4.02 0.59 31.77
C ARG A 75 -5.11 -0.38 31.32
N GLU A 76 -6.31 0.12 31.04
CA GLU A 76 -7.45 -0.68 30.60
C GLU A 76 -7.16 -1.43 29.29
N LEU A 77 -6.54 -0.75 28.31
CA LEU A 77 -6.12 -1.36 27.04
C LEU A 77 -5.09 -2.50 27.21
N LEU A 78 -4.25 -2.43 28.24
CA LEU A 78 -3.26 -3.47 28.53
C LEU A 78 -3.84 -4.65 29.31
N GLU A 79 -4.97 -4.45 30.00
CA GLU A 79 -5.71 -5.49 30.72
C GLU A 79 -6.61 -6.33 29.80
N ILE A 80 -6.97 -5.83 28.61
CA ILE A 80 -7.79 -6.54 27.61
C ILE A 80 -7.00 -7.61 26.81
N ARG A 81 -5.69 -7.75 27.07
CA ARG A 81 -4.80 -8.65 26.31
C ARG A 81 -4.85 -10.11 26.75
#